data_AF-A0A5J5A9H3-F1
#
_entry.id   AF-A0A5J5A9H3-F1
#
_cell.length_a   1.000
_cell.length_b   1.000
_cell.length_c   1.000
_cell.angle_alpha   90.00
_cell.angle_beta   90.00
_cell.angle_gamma   90.00
#
_symmetry.space_group_name_H-M   'P 1'
#
loop_
_entity.id
_entity.type
_entity.pdbx_description
1 polymer ?
#
loop_
_entity_poly.entity_id
_entity_poly.type
_entity_poly.pdbx_seq_one_letter_code
_entity_poly.pdbx_strand_id
1 'polypeptide(L)'
;MDELLWAALWLYKATDNEGYFHYVINNALSLGALLGLFPEFSWDVKYAGVQIIACKDILQKSNQKLSCPGGSVGHEELLSFAKTQVDYILGSNPMNMSYLVGYGPNFPTRVHHRAASIVSYRENKGFIGCTQGYDNWYSRVEPNPNVIFGALVGGPDCQDSFGDERGNYMQTEACTYNTAPLVGVFAKLNHLQDQKEVQLDQNLPLIASY
;
A
#
# COMPACT_ATOMS: atom_id res chain seq x y z
N MET A 1 -4.24 -21.07 -1.55
CA MET A 1 -4.27 -21.87 -2.81
C MET A 1 -3.94 -20.97 -4.00
N ASP A 2 -4.46 -19.75 -3.99
CA ASP A 2 -4.04 -18.58 -4.76
C ASP A 2 -2.53 -18.36 -4.86
N GLU A 3 -1.72 -18.75 -3.87
CA GLU A 3 -0.26 -18.60 -3.94
C GLU A 3 0.36 -19.39 -5.09
N LEU A 4 -0.21 -20.55 -5.44
CA LEU A 4 0.27 -21.35 -6.58
C LEU A 4 -0.01 -20.62 -7.90
N LEU A 5 -1.19 -20.00 -8.02
CA LEU A 5 -1.53 -19.19 -9.19
C LEU A 5 -0.66 -17.93 -9.27
N TRP A 6 -0.42 -17.28 -8.13
CA TRP A 6 0.45 -16.11 -8.04
C TRP A 6 1.89 -16.43 -8.43
N ALA A 7 2.45 -17.51 -7.88
CA ALA A 7 3.81 -17.95 -8.19
C ALA A 7 3.96 -18.35 -9.67
N ALA A 8 3.02 -19.14 -10.21
CA ALA A 8 3.05 -19.52 -11.62
C ALA A 8 2.96 -18.28 -12.54
N LEU A 9 2.12 -17.31 -12.20
CA LEU A 9 1.99 -16.08 -12.98
C LEU A 9 3.27 -15.25 -12.97
N TRP A 10 3.95 -15.13 -11.82
CA TRP A 10 5.25 -14.46 -11.74
C TRP A 10 6.37 -15.22 -12.47
N LEU A 11 6.38 -16.55 -12.40
CA LEU A 11 7.31 -17.37 -13.18
C LEU A 11 7.10 -17.19 -14.68
N TYR A 12 5.84 -17.15 -15.14
CA TYR A 12 5.52 -16.80 -16.52
C TYR A 12 6.08 -15.42 -16.89
N LYS A 13 5.81 -14.39 -16.08
CA LYS A 13 6.33 -13.02 -16.30
C LYS A 13 7.86 -12.93 -16.36
N ALA A 14 8.55 -13.76 -15.60
CA ALA A 14 10.02 -13.73 -15.51
C ALA A 14 10.70 -14.56 -16.60
N THR A 15 10.01 -15.52 -17.21
CA THR A 15 10.62 -16.53 -18.10
C THR A 15 10.02 -16.60 -19.49
N ASP A 16 8.88 -15.94 -19.73
CA ASP A 16 8.06 -16.08 -20.95
C ASP A 16 7.68 -17.54 -21.28
N ASN A 17 7.74 -18.45 -20.29
CA ASN A 17 7.37 -19.84 -20.48
C ASN A 17 5.85 -20.02 -20.34
N GLU A 18 5.18 -20.18 -21.48
CA GLU A 18 3.73 -20.37 -21.60
C GLU A 18 3.19 -21.56 -20.78
N GLY A 19 4.03 -22.55 -20.42
CA GLY A 19 3.63 -23.65 -19.55
C GLY A 19 3.11 -23.19 -18.18
N TYR A 20 3.71 -22.13 -17.63
CA TYR A 20 3.23 -21.53 -16.38
C TYR A 20 1.92 -20.77 -16.57
N PHE A 21 1.75 -20.08 -17.71
CA PHE A 21 0.48 -19.42 -18.03
C PHE A 21 -0.65 -20.43 -18.20
N HIS A 22 -0.40 -21.54 -18.90
CA HIS A 22 -1.34 -22.65 -19.01
C HIS A 22 -1.71 -23.25 -17.65
N TYR A 23 -0.74 -23.39 -16.74
CA TYR A 23 -1.04 -23.82 -15.37
C TYR A 23 -2.04 -22.88 -14.69
N VAL A 24 -1.85 -21.56 -14.80
CA VAL A 24 -2.77 -20.57 -14.23
C VAL A 24 -4.18 -20.73 -14.80
N ILE A 25 -4.32 -20.77 -16.12
CA ILE A 25 -5.64 -20.85 -16.79
C ILE A 25 -6.34 -22.17 -16.48
N ASN A 26 -5.63 -23.29 -16.54
CA ASN A 26 -6.22 -24.62 -16.34
C ASN A 26 -6.64 -24.86 -14.87
N ASN A 27 -6.04 -24.15 -13.92
CA ASN A 27 -6.33 -24.31 -12.50
C ASN A 27 -7.11 -23.13 -11.88
N ALA A 28 -7.41 -22.07 -12.64
CA ALA A 28 -8.07 -20.88 -12.12
C ALA A 28 -9.43 -21.19 -11.48
N LEU A 29 -10.22 -22.09 -12.07
CA LEU A 29 -11.51 -22.51 -11.50
C LEU A 29 -11.33 -23.40 -10.27
N SER A 30 -10.51 -24.44 -10.38
CA SER A 30 -10.31 -25.44 -9.31
C SER A 30 -9.67 -24.83 -8.06
N LEU A 31 -8.78 -23.84 -8.25
CA LEU A 31 -8.15 -23.09 -7.18
C LEU A 31 -8.95 -21.85 -6.79
N GLY A 32 -10.20 -21.70 -7.24
CA GLY A 32 -11.12 -20.68 -6.72
C GLY A 32 -10.98 -19.27 -7.29
N ALA A 33 -9.99 -18.99 -8.13
CA ALA A 33 -9.77 -17.67 -8.72
C ALA A 33 -10.92 -17.18 -9.63
N LEU A 34 -11.89 -18.01 -9.97
CA LEU A 34 -13.08 -17.63 -10.74
C LEU A 34 -14.40 -17.75 -9.95
N LEU A 35 -14.35 -18.17 -8.68
CA LEU A 35 -15.54 -18.54 -7.91
C LEU A 35 -16.12 -17.39 -7.06
N GLY A 36 -15.53 -16.19 -7.10
CA GLY A 36 -16.00 -15.08 -6.28
C GLY A 36 -15.45 -13.71 -6.65
N LEU A 37 -16.00 -12.70 -5.98
CA LEU A 37 -15.47 -11.35 -5.93
C LEU A 37 -14.47 -11.28 -4.77
N PHE A 38 -13.23 -10.92 -5.06
CA PHE A 38 -12.18 -10.76 -4.07
C PHE A 38 -11.97 -9.27 -3.82
N PRO A 39 -12.53 -8.71 -2.73
CA PRO A 39 -12.49 -7.28 -2.47
C PRO A 39 -11.12 -6.81 -1.96
N GLU A 40 -10.18 -7.73 -1.70
CA GLU A 40 -8.85 -7.40 -1.18
C GLU A 40 -7.73 -8.14 -1.91
N PHE A 41 -6.57 -7.51 -1.88
CA PHE A 41 -5.28 -8.14 -2.14
C PHE A 41 -4.44 -7.97 -0.86
N SER A 42 -4.02 -9.08 -0.27
CA SER A 42 -3.38 -9.08 1.04
C SER A 42 -2.26 -10.12 1.12
N TRP A 43 -1.57 -10.18 2.26
CA TRP A 43 -0.54 -11.18 2.51
C TRP A 43 -1.10 -12.60 2.48
N ASP A 44 -2.40 -12.78 2.75
CA ASP A 44 -3.10 -14.07 2.72
C ASP A 44 -3.82 -14.29 1.38
N VAL A 45 -4.39 -13.26 0.75
CA VAL A 45 -5.23 -13.41 -0.46
C VAL A 45 -4.61 -12.75 -1.71
N LYS A 46 -4.27 -13.54 -2.74
CA LYS A 46 -3.66 -13.04 -4.00
C LYS A 46 -4.60 -13.01 -5.21
N TYR A 47 -5.83 -13.49 -5.09
CA TYR A 47 -6.72 -13.67 -6.24
C TYR A 47 -6.96 -12.40 -7.04
N ALA A 48 -7.23 -11.26 -6.39
CA ALA A 48 -7.43 -9.99 -7.08
C ALA A 48 -6.20 -9.60 -7.93
N GLY A 49 -5.00 -9.78 -7.39
CA GLY A 49 -3.74 -9.55 -8.10
C GLY A 49 -3.56 -10.51 -9.30
N VAL A 50 -3.84 -11.81 -9.10
CA VAL A 50 -3.79 -12.82 -10.18
C VAL A 50 -4.75 -12.45 -11.31
N GLN A 51 -6.01 -12.14 -10.98
CA GLN A 51 -7.05 -11.79 -11.95
C GLN A 51 -6.66 -10.54 -12.75
N ILE A 52 -6.21 -9.48 -12.09
CA ILE A 52 -5.82 -8.22 -12.76
C ILE A 52 -4.68 -8.46 -13.74
N ILE A 53 -3.61 -9.15 -13.32
CA ILE A 53 -2.45 -9.40 -14.17
C ILE A 53 -2.80 -10.33 -15.34
N ALA A 54 -3.53 -11.42 -15.09
CA ALA A 54 -3.94 -12.35 -16.14
C ALA A 54 -4.88 -11.69 -17.16
N CYS A 55 -5.88 -10.92 -16.70
CA CYS A 55 -6.79 -10.17 -17.57
C CYS A 55 -6.04 -9.16 -18.43
N LYS A 56 -5.12 -8.39 -17.84
CA LYS A 56 -4.27 -7.45 -18.60
C LYS A 56 -3.56 -8.15 -19.75
N ASP A 57 -2.91 -9.29 -19.47
CA ASP A 57 -2.14 -10.02 -20.48
C ASP A 57 -3.02 -10.63 -21.57
N ILE A 58 -4.17 -11.20 -21.20
CA ILE A 58 -5.14 -11.75 -22.15
C ILE A 58 -5.65 -10.65 -23.08
N LEU A 59 -6.06 -9.50 -22.54
CA LEU A 59 -6.57 -8.37 -23.33
C LEU A 59 -5.49 -7.78 -24.25
N GLN A 60 -4.25 -7.69 -23.77
CA GLN A 60 -3.11 -7.27 -24.58
C GLN A 60 -2.88 -8.22 -25.76
N LYS A 61 -2.95 -9.54 -25.53
CA LYS A 61 -2.80 -10.56 -26.59
C LYS A 61 -3.99 -10.59 -27.55
N SER A 62 -5.22 -10.38 -27.07
CA SER A 62 -6.44 -10.48 -27.89
C SER A 62 -6.86 -9.17 -28.56
N ASN A 63 -6.23 -8.05 -28.22
CA ASN A 63 -6.61 -6.69 -28.65
C ASN A 63 -8.08 -6.35 -28.33
N GLN A 64 -8.62 -6.92 -27.25
CA GLN A 64 -10.00 -6.68 -26.81
C GLN A 64 -10.05 -5.61 -25.71
N LYS A 65 -11.21 -4.95 -25.58
CA LYS A 65 -11.51 -4.02 -24.48
C LYS A 65 -12.53 -4.64 -23.53
N LEU A 66 -12.41 -4.38 -22.24
CA LEU A 66 -13.39 -4.81 -21.23
C LEU A 66 -14.65 -3.94 -21.30
N SER A 67 -15.82 -4.57 -21.26
CA SER A 67 -17.12 -3.93 -21.06
C SER A 67 -17.75 -4.47 -19.78
N CYS A 68 -17.90 -3.64 -18.76
CA CYS A 68 -18.47 -4.05 -17.49
C CYS A 68 -19.99 -3.77 -17.45
N PRO A 69 -20.78 -4.54 -16.68
CA PRO A 69 -22.23 -4.30 -16.55
C PRO A 69 -22.59 -2.91 -16.04
N GLY A 70 -21.70 -2.27 -15.26
CA GLY A 70 -21.86 -0.92 -14.73
C GLY A 70 -21.36 0.21 -15.65
N GLY A 71 -20.95 -0.09 -16.89
CA GLY A 71 -20.35 0.87 -17.81
C GLY A 71 -18.87 0.57 -18.11
N SER A 72 -18.23 1.44 -18.89
CA SER A 72 -16.80 1.33 -19.20
C SER A 72 -16.01 2.14 -18.18
N VAL A 73 -15.15 1.46 -17.40
CA VAL A 73 -14.22 2.11 -16.48
C VAL A 73 -12.88 2.26 -17.19
N GLY A 74 -12.43 3.50 -17.35
CA GLY A 74 -11.15 3.82 -18.00
C GLY A 74 -9.95 3.66 -17.06
N HIS A 75 -8.74 3.57 -17.62
CA HIS A 75 -7.52 3.52 -16.80
C HIS A 75 -7.33 4.79 -15.96
N GLU A 76 -7.77 5.96 -16.44
CA GLU A 76 -7.67 7.23 -15.71
C GLU A 76 -8.58 7.26 -14.49
N GLU A 77 -9.77 6.68 -14.60
CA GLU A 77 -10.73 6.59 -13.49
C GLU A 77 -10.21 5.68 -12.38
N LEU A 78 -9.64 4.52 -12.74
CA LEU A 78 -8.98 3.62 -11.77
C LEU A 78 -7.80 4.30 -11.06
N LEU A 79 -6.98 5.03 -11.81
CA LEU A 79 -5.84 5.77 -11.24
C LEU A 79 -6.31 6.92 -10.35
N SER A 80 -7.36 7.64 -10.75
CA SER A 80 -7.96 8.71 -9.96
C SER A 80 -8.48 8.16 -8.64
N PHE A 81 -9.22 7.04 -8.67
CA PHE A 81 -9.69 6.37 -7.47
C PHE A 81 -8.54 5.90 -6.57
N ALA A 82 -7.51 5.25 -7.12
CA ALA A 82 -6.34 4.86 -6.33
C ALA A 82 -5.65 6.07 -5.69
N LYS A 83 -5.59 7.20 -6.41
CA LYS A 83 -5.06 8.46 -5.87
C LYS A 83 -5.90 8.98 -4.72
N THR A 84 -7.24 8.91 -4.78
CA THR A 84 -8.07 9.38 -3.64
C THR A 84 -7.80 8.60 -2.37
N GLN A 85 -7.53 7.28 -2.47
CA GLN A 85 -7.18 6.46 -1.32
C GLN A 85 -5.80 6.84 -0.75
N VAL A 86 -4.83 7.13 -1.62
CA VAL A 86 -3.53 7.66 -1.20
C VAL A 86 -3.66 9.03 -0.55
N ASP A 87 -4.41 9.94 -1.16
CA ASP A 87 -4.64 11.28 -0.62
C ASP A 87 -5.28 11.20 0.77
N TYR A 88 -6.24 10.28 0.97
CA TYR A 88 -6.84 10.01 2.27
C TYR A 88 -5.80 9.54 3.29
N ILE A 89 -4.95 8.56 2.96
CA ILE A 89 -3.84 8.10 3.82
C ILE A 89 -2.90 9.25 4.18
N LEU A 90 -2.65 10.17 3.25
CA LEU A 90 -1.70 11.27 3.41
C LEU A 90 -2.30 12.51 4.09
N GLY A 91 -3.59 12.51 4.43
CA GLY A 91 -4.22 13.56 5.23
C GLY A 91 -5.50 14.16 4.67
N SER A 92 -5.95 13.77 3.48
CA SER A 92 -7.25 14.19 2.91
C SER A 92 -8.40 13.39 3.52
N ASN A 93 -8.54 13.46 4.84
CA ASN A 93 -9.53 12.78 5.65
C ASN A 93 -10.12 13.75 6.70
N PRO A 94 -11.26 13.41 7.34
CA PRO A 94 -11.91 14.30 8.31
C PRO A 94 -11.04 14.74 9.49
N MET A 95 -10.01 13.96 9.84
CA MET A 95 -9.07 14.28 10.92
C MET A 95 -7.90 15.17 10.48
N ASN A 96 -7.75 15.43 9.18
CA ASN A 96 -6.59 16.13 8.60
C ASN A 96 -5.26 15.58 9.15
N MET A 97 -5.16 14.24 9.20
CA MET A 97 -4.04 13.50 9.79
C MET A 97 -3.47 12.53 8.76
N SER A 98 -2.15 12.51 8.59
CA SER A 98 -1.51 11.45 7.81
C SER A 98 -1.44 10.16 8.62
N TYR A 99 -1.92 9.06 8.06
CA TYR A 99 -1.71 7.72 8.61
C TYR A 99 -0.37 7.11 8.18
N LEU A 100 0.44 7.85 7.40
CA LEU A 100 1.83 7.53 7.09
C LEU A 100 2.74 8.27 8.08
N VAL A 101 3.37 7.53 8.98
CA VAL A 101 4.14 8.10 10.10
C VAL A 101 5.29 8.97 9.58
N GLY A 102 5.37 10.19 10.12
CA GLY A 102 6.39 11.17 9.77
C GLY A 102 6.14 11.94 8.47
N TYR A 103 4.99 11.75 7.82
CA TYR A 103 4.57 12.55 6.67
C TYR A 103 3.57 13.63 7.08
N GLY A 104 3.77 14.85 6.58
CA GLY A 104 2.91 15.99 6.88
C GLY A 104 3.05 16.52 8.32
N PRO A 105 2.27 17.56 8.68
CA PRO A 105 2.38 18.22 9.97
C PRO A 105 1.66 17.49 11.12
N ASN A 106 0.78 16.54 10.81
CA ASN A 106 -0.05 15.83 11.78
C ASN A 106 -0.06 14.33 11.45
N PHE A 107 0.51 13.49 12.31
CA PHE A 107 0.64 12.04 12.11
C PHE A 107 0.68 11.30 13.47
N PRO A 108 0.38 9.99 13.52
CA PRO A 108 0.46 9.18 14.74
C PRO A 108 1.85 9.18 15.36
N THR A 109 1.92 9.48 16.66
CA THR A 109 3.15 9.58 17.43
C THR A 109 3.30 8.46 18.46
N ARG A 110 2.23 7.72 18.75
CA ARG A 110 2.19 6.64 19.74
C ARG A 110 1.94 5.27 19.09
N VAL A 111 2.57 5.05 17.94
CA VAL A 111 2.49 3.81 17.14
C VAL A 111 2.77 2.56 17.98
N HIS A 112 1.99 1.49 17.79
CA HIS A 112 2.18 0.18 18.42
C HIS A 112 3.43 -0.52 17.85
N HIS A 113 4.62 -0.05 18.24
CA HIS A 113 5.89 -0.57 17.74
C HIS A 113 6.96 -0.56 18.85
N ARG A 114 7.44 -1.74 19.25
CA ARG A 114 8.33 -1.91 20.42
C ARG A 114 9.62 -1.10 20.31
N ALA A 115 10.31 -1.19 19.18
CA ALA A 115 11.56 -0.44 19.00
C ALA A 115 11.33 1.07 18.85
N ALA A 116 10.10 1.49 18.53
CA ALA A 116 9.76 2.91 18.46
C ALA A 116 9.55 3.48 19.87
N SER A 117 8.86 2.74 20.74
CA SER A 117 8.48 3.18 22.09
C SER A 117 9.61 3.14 23.11
N ILE A 118 10.58 2.26 22.94
CA ILE A 118 11.71 2.10 23.85
C ILE A 118 12.78 3.15 23.53
N VAL A 119 13.41 3.70 24.58
CA VAL A 119 14.54 4.64 24.46
C VAL A 119 15.61 4.13 23.49
N SER A 120 16.19 5.03 22.68
CA SER A 120 17.21 4.64 21.71
C SER A 120 18.53 4.26 22.40
N TYR A 121 19.33 3.42 21.75
CA TYR A 121 20.68 3.10 22.24
C TYR A 121 21.61 4.34 22.29
N ARG A 122 21.32 5.36 21.48
CA ARG A 122 22.07 6.63 21.50
C ARG A 122 21.84 7.40 22.80
N GLU A 123 20.64 7.32 23.34
CA GLU A 123 20.24 7.99 24.58
C GLU A 123 20.55 7.16 25.82
N ASN A 124 20.34 5.84 25.76
CA ASN A 124 20.61 4.94 26.87
C ASN A 124 21.35 3.69 26.39
N LYS A 125 22.60 3.55 26.81
CA LYS A 125 23.47 2.39 26.51
C LYS A 125 23.27 1.21 27.47
N GLY A 126 22.44 1.38 28.50
CA GLY A 126 22.12 0.36 29.48
C GLY A 126 21.38 -0.81 28.84
N PHE A 127 21.61 -2.01 29.37
CA PHE A 127 20.87 -3.19 28.96
C PHE A 127 19.38 -3.04 29.34
N ILE A 128 18.51 -3.31 28.37
CA ILE A 128 17.05 -3.34 28.57
C ILE A 128 16.64 -4.80 28.65
N GLY A 129 16.16 -5.22 29.81
CA GLY A 129 15.71 -6.59 30.06
C GLY A 129 14.46 -6.98 29.27
N CYS A 130 14.15 -8.28 29.23
CA CYS A 130 13.11 -8.87 28.38
C CYS A 130 11.73 -8.22 28.55
N THR A 131 11.29 -7.94 29.78
CA THR A 131 9.99 -7.30 30.06
C THR A 131 10.11 -5.79 30.28
N GLN A 132 11.33 -5.30 30.52
CA GLN A 132 11.55 -3.91 30.93
C GLN A 132 11.06 -2.92 29.87
N GLY A 133 11.15 -3.29 28.58
CA GLY A 133 10.54 -2.56 27.46
C GLY A 133 9.04 -2.29 27.67
N TYR A 134 8.32 -3.33 28.07
CA TYR A 134 6.90 -3.27 28.36
C TYR A 134 6.64 -2.49 29.65
N ASP A 135 7.30 -2.88 30.74
CA ASP A 135 7.09 -2.34 32.08
C ASP A 135 7.34 -0.83 32.15
N ASN A 136 8.36 -0.34 31.43
CA ASN A 136 8.79 1.05 31.55
C ASN A 136 8.33 1.95 30.41
N TRP A 137 8.05 1.45 29.20
CA TRP A 137 7.77 2.30 28.02
C TRP A 137 6.43 2.02 27.34
N TYR A 138 5.90 0.80 27.38
CA TYR A 138 4.70 0.47 26.60
C TYR A 138 3.46 1.27 27.02
N SER A 139 3.27 1.50 28.32
CA SER A 139 2.08 2.21 28.84
C SER A 139 2.24 3.73 28.92
N ARG A 140 3.36 4.28 28.44
CA ARG A 140 3.62 5.73 28.48
C ARG A 140 2.62 6.53 27.63
N VAL A 141 2.20 7.69 28.13
CA VAL A 141 1.31 8.60 27.39
C VAL A 141 2.09 9.48 26.42
N GLU A 142 3.39 9.61 26.65
CA GLU A 142 4.30 10.36 25.79
C GLU A 142 4.42 9.71 24.40
N PRO A 143 4.71 10.53 23.36
CA PRO A 143 5.13 10.06 22.05
C PRO A 143 6.25 9.02 22.12
N ASN A 144 6.30 8.17 21.10
CA ASN A 144 7.43 7.26 20.92
C ASN A 144 8.72 8.09 20.72
N PRO A 145 9.82 7.78 21.45
CA PRO A 145 11.09 8.50 21.31
C PRO A 145 11.73 8.33 19.93
N ASN A 146 11.39 7.27 19.20
CA ASN A 146 11.88 7.05 17.83
C ASN A 146 10.71 7.09 16.85
N VAL A 147 10.75 8.02 15.90
CA VAL A 147 9.79 8.10 14.80
C VAL A 147 10.12 7.04 13.76
N ILE A 148 9.15 6.19 13.44
CA ILE A 148 9.28 5.16 12.39
C ILE A 148 8.77 5.69 11.05
N PHE A 149 9.59 6.56 10.43
CA PHE A 149 9.24 7.22 9.17
C PHE A 149 8.81 6.24 8.08
N GLY A 150 7.70 6.58 7.40
CA GLY A 150 7.17 5.80 6.28
C GLY A 150 6.37 4.56 6.68
N ALA A 151 6.21 4.28 7.97
CA ALA A 151 5.31 3.23 8.43
C ALA A 151 3.84 3.66 8.21
N LEU A 152 3.07 2.83 7.52
CA LEU A 152 1.61 2.97 7.50
C LEU A 152 1.04 2.36 8.79
N VAL A 153 0.14 3.07 9.47
CA VAL A 153 -0.62 2.50 10.60
C VAL A 153 -1.90 1.82 10.12
N GLY A 154 -2.56 1.04 10.98
CA GLY A 154 -3.85 0.39 10.67
C GLY A 154 -4.92 1.35 10.17
N GLY A 155 -4.95 2.58 10.67
CA GLY A 155 -5.83 3.65 10.20
C GLY A 155 -7.10 3.81 11.05
N PRO A 156 -8.07 4.60 10.59
CA PRO A 156 -9.25 4.96 11.36
C PRO A 156 -10.28 3.83 11.41
N ASP A 157 -11.26 3.97 12.28
CA ASP A 157 -12.47 3.14 12.28
C ASP A 157 -13.45 3.54 11.16
N CYS A 158 -14.61 2.88 11.11
CA CYS A 158 -15.63 3.15 10.10
C CYS A 158 -16.39 4.47 10.29
N GLN A 159 -16.02 5.28 11.28
CA GLN A 159 -16.50 6.66 11.49
C GLN A 159 -15.39 7.68 11.24
N ASP A 160 -14.31 7.31 10.54
CA ASP A 160 -13.14 8.15 10.30
C ASP A 160 -12.43 8.61 11.59
N SER A 161 -12.64 7.91 12.71
CA SER A 161 -12.04 8.26 14.01
C SER A 161 -10.79 7.44 14.27
N PHE A 162 -9.75 8.08 14.81
CA PHE A 162 -8.45 7.47 15.08
C PHE A 162 -7.97 7.81 16.50
N GLY A 163 -7.71 6.79 17.31
CA GLY A 163 -7.10 6.91 18.62
C GLY A 163 -5.61 6.63 18.57
N ASP A 164 -4.77 7.67 18.63
CA ASP A 164 -3.30 7.57 18.70
C ASP A 164 -2.84 7.09 20.08
N GLU A 165 -3.09 5.80 20.34
CA GLU A 165 -2.75 5.12 21.58
C GLU A 165 -1.95 3.86 21.29
N ARG A 166 -0.78 3.72 21.93
CA ARG A 166 0.08 2.55 21.75
C ARG A 166 -0.60 1.22 22.08
N GLY A 167 -1.60 1.24 22.97
CA GLY A 167 -2.40 0.07 23.31
C GLY A 167 -3.46 -0.29 22.24
N ASN A 168 -3.84 0.66 21.40
CA ASN A 168 -4.80 0.48 20.31
C ASN A 168 -4.10 -0.12 19.10
N TYR A 169 -3.70 -1.38 19.22
CA TYR A 169 -2.98 -2.10 18.17
C TYR A 169 -3.80 -2.20 16.88
N MET A 170 -5.14 -2.16 16.94
CA MET A 170 -5.97 -2.20 15.72
C MET A 170 -5.70 -1.01 14.79
N GLN A 171 -5.66 0.20 15.36
CA GLN A 171 -5.48 1.42 14.56
C GLN A 171 -4.02 1.84 14.43
N THR A 172 -3.20 1.57 15.46
CA THR A 172 -1.81 2.05 15.52
C THR A 172 -0.76 1.00 15.15
N GLU A 173 -1.15 -0.20 14.72
CA GLU A 173 -0.20 -1.22 14.26
C GLU A 173 0.52 -0.78 12.98
N ALA A 174 1.84 -0.91 13.00
CA ALA A 174 2.72 -0.73 11.85
C ALA A 174 3.34 -2.07 11.47
N CYS A 175 3.03 -2.55 10.26
CA CYS A 175 3.44 -3.87 9.78
C CYS A 175 4.01 -3.80 8.36
N THR A 176 4.80 -4.79 7.95
CA THR A 176 5.38 -4.80 6.60
C THR A 176 4.30 -4.94 5.51
N TYR A 177 3.25 -5.73 5.75
CA TYR A 177 2.19 -5.98 4.78
C TYR A 177 1.29 -4.76 4.53
N ASN A 178 1.17 -3.83 5.48
CA ASN A 178 0.38 -2.62 5.28
C ASN A 178 1.15 -1.60 4.42
N THR A 179 2.47 -1.55 4.57
CA THR A 179 3.33 -0.57 3.92
C THR A 179 3.79 -1.04 2.54
N ALA A 180 4.00 -2.36 2.35
CA ALA A 180 4.54 -2.92 1.11
C ALA A 180 3.75 -2.55 -0.17
N PRO A 181 2.41 -2.59 -0.20
CA PRO A 181 1.65 -2.20 -1.39
C PRO A 181 1.82 -0.71 -1.76
N LEU A 182 1.98 0.17 -0.76
CA LEU A 182 2.09 1.61 -0.98
C LEU A 182 3.37 1.98 -1.72
N VAL A 183 4.46 1.22 -1.57
CA VAL A 183 5.72 1.49 -2.29
C VAL A 183 5.50 1.52 -3.80
N GLY A 184 4.78 0.52 -4.34
CA GLY A 184 4.47 0.45 -5.77
C GLY A 184 3.49 1.54 -6.22
N VAL A 185 2.49 1.84 -5.39
CA VAL A 185 1.51 2.90 -5.68
C VAL A 185 2.18 4.28 -5.72
N PHE A 186 3.00 4.61 -4.72
CA PHE A 186 3.74 5.87 -4.67
C PHE A 186 4.72 6.00 -5.84
N ALA A 187 5.46 4.93 -6.17
CA ALA A 187 6.34 4.94 -7.35
C ALA A 187 5.55 5.26 -8.64
N LYS A 188 4.37 4.67 -8.82
CA LYS A 188 3.52 4.94 -9.98
C LYS A 188 2.98 6.37 -9.99
N LEU A 189 2.47 6.86 -8.86
CA LEU A 189 1.92 8.22 -8.77
C LEU A 189 3.01 9.29 -8.96
N ASN A 190 4.20 9.09 -8.38
CA ASN A 190 5.35 9.98 -8.57
C ASN A 190 5.74 10.06 -10.05
N HIS A 191 5.88 8.90 -10.71
CA HIS A 191 6.20 8.86 -12.14
C HIS A 191 5.19 9.62 -13.01
N LEU A 192 3.90 9.56 -12.66
CA LEU A 192 2.86 10.31 -13.37
C LEU A 192 2.91 11.82 -13.10
N GLN A 193 3.36 12.24 -11.92
CA GLN A 193 3.59 13.66 -11.61
C GLN A 193 4.79 14.19 -12.41
N ASP A 194 5.91 13.46 -12.42
CA ASP A 194 7.10 13.83 -13.19
C ASP A 194 6.77 14.03 -14.68
N GLN A 195 5.94 13.12 -15.24
CA GLN A 195 5.50 13.23 -16.63
C GLN A 195 4.65 14.47 -16.89
N LYS A 196 3.77 14.86 -15.96
CA LYS A 196 2.95 16.07 -16.08
C LYS A 196 3.80 17.33 -15.98
N GLU A 197 4.78 17.37 -15.08
CA GLU A 197 5.69 18.50 -14.93
C GLU A 197 6.54 18.70 -16.19
N VAL A 198 7.09 17.62 -16.75
CA VAL A 198 7.81 17.67 -18.04
C VAL A 198 6.90 18.18 -19.16
N GLN A 199 5.63 17.76 -19.19
CA GLN A 199 4.67 18.23 -20.19
C GLN A 199 4.29 19.72 -19.99
N LEU A 200 4.25 20.19 -18.75
CA LEU A 200 4.02 21.60 -18.44
C LEU A 200 5.23 22.46 -18.88
N ASP A 201 6.45 22.01 -18.58
CA ASP A 201 7.69 22.70 -18.96
C ASP A 201 7.88 22.76 -20.48
N GLN A 202 7.49 21.71 -21.21
CA GLN A 202 7.50 21.72 -22.68
C GLN A 202 6.46 22.65 -23.30
N ASN A 203 5.40 22.99 -22.55
CA ASN A 203 4.35 23.91 -22.98
C ASN A 203 4.59 25.36 -22.51
N LEU A 204 5.61 25.62 -21.68
CA LEU A 204 6.08 26.99 -21.46
C LEU A 204 6.75 27.50 -22.74
N PRO A 205 6.33 28.63 -23.31
CA PRO A 205 7.09 29.24 -24.40
C PRO A 205 8.50 29.52 -23.90
N LEU A 206 9.51 29.11 -24.67
CA LEU A 206 10.90 29.54 -24.50
C LEU A 206 10.91 31.08 -24.52
N ILE A 207 10.82 31.71 -23.35
CA ILE A 207 11.15 33.12 -23.19
C ILE A 207 12.67 33.18 -23.28
N ALA A 208 13.17 33.18 -24.51
CA ALA A 208 14.49 33.66 -24.82
C ALA A 208 14.48 35.17 -24.54
N SER A 209 14.92 35.55 -23.34
CA SER A 209 15.26 36.93 -23.01
C SER A 209 16.49 37.31 -23.82
N TYR A 210 16.35 38.35 -24.65
CA TYR A 210 17.44 39.09 -25.29
C TYR A 210 18.33 39.78 -24.26
#